data_AF-A0A7G8WAQ3-F1
#
_entry.id   AF-A0A7G8WAQ3-F1
#
_cell.length_a   1.000
_cell.length_b   1.000
_cell.length_c   1.000
_cell.angle_alpha   90.00
_cell.angle_beta   90.00
_cell.angle_gamma   90.00
#
_symmetry.space_group_name_H-M   'P 1'
#
loop_
_entity.id
_entity.type
_entity.pdbx_description
1 polymer ?
#
loop_
_entity_poly.entity_id
_entity_poly.type
_entity_poly.pdbx_seq_one_letter_code
_entity_poly.pdbx_strand_id
1 'polypeptide(L)'
;MSASTMNTVMKNNKNLLPQRDRFKNRLGGYDRNVKTEYNFPKATTKQLKDIGKRLREERKTELIKVVIVTILLFLIMVCLLYYYSDDIRSSIWF
;
A
#
# COMPACT_ATOMS: atom_id res chain seq x y z
N MET A 1 29.83 0.26 -29.66
CA MET A 1 30.28 0.52 -28.27
C MET A 1 31.71 0.00 -28.15
N SER A 2 32.69 0.84 -27.83
CA SER A 2 34.12 0.47 -27.86
C SER A 2 34.48 -0.51 -26.74
N ALA A 3 35.40 -1.45 -27.00
CA ALA A 3 35.92 -2.41 -26.02
C ALA A 3 36.49 -1.71 -24.77
N SER A 4 37.06 -0.51 -24.94
CA SER A 4 37.54 0.32 -23.82
C SER A 4 36.41 0.77 -22.90
N THR A 5 35.22 1.05 -23.43
CA THR A 5 34.05 1.42 -22.65
C THR A 5 33.54 0.23 -21.82
N MET A 6 33.55 -0.99 -22.40
CA MET A 6 33.17 -2.20 -21.67
C MET A 6 34.14 -2.51 -20.52
N ASN A 7 35.45 -2.35 -20.73
CA ASN A 7 36.45 -2.55 -19.68
C ASN A 7 36.26 -1.57 -18.52
N THR A 8 35.96 -0.31 -18.81
CA THR A 8 35.69 0.70 -17.77
C THR A 8 34.42 0.39 -16.98
N VAL A 9 33.33 0.00 -17.65
CA VAL A 9 32.07 -0.39 -16.98
C VAL A 9 32.29 -1.61 -16.09
N MET A 10 32.99 -2.64 -16.58
CA MET A 10 33.27 -3.86 -15.83
C MET A 10 34.13 -3.57 -14.59
N LYS A 11 35.13 -2.69 -14.72
CA LYS A 11 35.99 -2.27 -13.60
C LYS A 11 35.22 -1.49 -12.54
N ASN A 12 34.37 -0.55 -12.96
CA ASN A 12 33.53 0.23 -12.05
C ASN A 12 32.54 -0.67 -11.30
N ASN A 13 31.89 -1.62 -11.99
CA ASN A 13 30.98 -2.57 -11.37
C ASN A 13 31.68 -3.47 -10.35
N LYS A 14 32.88 -3.97 -10.66
CA LYS A 14 33.69 -4.75 -9.71
C LYS A 14 34.05 -3.95 -8.46
N ASN A 15 34.40 -2.67 -8.62
CA ASN A 15 34.72 -1.81 -7.49
C ASN A 15 33.51 -1.53 -6.58
N LEU A 16 32.28 -1.63 -7.09
CA LEU A 16 31.05 -1.46 -6.31
C LEU A 16 30.64 -2.69 -5.49
N LEU A 17 31.17 -3.89 -5.81
CA LEU A 17 30.88 -5.14 -5.07
C LEU A 17 31.25 -5.09 -3.57
N PRO A 18 32.47 -4.69 -3.15
CA PRO A 18 32.82 -4.59 -1.73
C PRO A 18 32.09 -3.45 -1.01
N GLN A 19 31.56 -2.52 -1.80
CA GLN A 19 30.80 -1.37 -1.33
C GLN A 19 29.32 -1.75 -1.08
N ARG A 20 28.87 -2.96 -1.46
CA ARG A 20 27.49 -3.42 -1.30
C ARG A 20 27.05 -3.51 0.17
N ASP A 21 27.91 -3.99 1.06
CA ASP A 21 27.56 -4.20 2.46
C ASP A 21 27.36 -2.89 3.23
N ARG A 22 28.08 -1.83 2.84
CA ARG A 22 27.91 -0.50 3.45
C ARG A 22 26.60 0.19 3.04
N PHE A 23 26.03 -0.19 1.88
CA PHE A 23 24.77 0.34 1.38
C PHE A 23 23.57 -0.52 1.81
N LYS A 24 23.80 -1.77 2.22
CA LYS A 24 22.76 -2.67 2.75
C LYS A 24 22.03 -2.11 3.97
N ASN A 25 22.69 -1.24 4.75
CA ASN A 25 22.17 -0.69 6.01
C ASN A 25 21.91 0.84 5.96
N ARG A 26 21.91 1.46 4.77
CA ARG A 26 21.87 2.93 4.63
C ARG A 26 20.70 3.41 3.77
N LEU A 27 19.47 3.07 4.18
CA LEU A 27 18.27 3.91 4.01
C LEU A 27 17.26 3.72 5.16
N GLY A 28 17.70 3.10 6.27
CA GLY A 28 16.90 2.88 7.46
C GLY A 28 17.73 2.04 8.42
N GLY A 29 18.43 2.69 9.35
CA GLY A 29 19.25 2.05 10.37
C GLY A 29 18.39 1.27 11.38
N TYR A 30 17.65 0.28 10.90
CA TYR A 30 16.88 -0.62 11.74
C TYR A 30 17.82 -1.70 12.27
N ASP A 31 18.30 -1.49 13.49
CA ASP A 31 18.99 -2.48 14.27
C ASP A 31 17.95 -3.40 14.93
N ARG A 32 17.94 -4.69 14.56
CA ARG A 32 17.02 -5.70 15.09
C ARG A 32 17.17 -5.91 16.60
N ASN A 33 18.33 -5.55 17.18
CA ASN A 33 18.60 -5.64 18.62
C ASN A 33 18.24 -4.35 19.38
N VAL A 34 17.98 -3.24 18.69
CA VAL A 34 17.48 -2.04 19.34
C VAL A 34 15.98 -2.20 19.52
N LYS A 35 15.58 -2.68 20.70
CA LYS A 35 14.20 -2.49 21.14
C LYS A 35 13.96 -0.98 21.16
N THR A 36 13.07 -0.50 20.31
CA THR A 36 12.51 0.84 20.43
C THR A 36 11.81 0.90 21.79
N GLU A 37 12.52 1.39 22.80
CA GLU A 37 11.97 1.64 24.13
C GLU A 37 11.03 2.84 24.02
N TYR A 38 9.81 2.57 23.61
CA TYR A 38 8.76 3.56 23.66
C TYR A 38 8.42 3.82 25.12
N ASN A 39 8.90 4.94 25.66
CA ASN A 39 8.47 5.50 26.94
C ASN A 39 7.06 6.08 26.79
N PHE A 40 6.07 5.23 26.55
CA PHE A 40 4.68 5.62 26.66
C PHE A 40 4.32 5.74 28.14
N PRO A 41 3.53 6.76 28.53
CA PRO A 41 2.96 6.79 29.86
C PRO A 41 2.17 5.48 30.06
N LYS A 42 2.32 4.84 31.22
CA LYS A 42 1.56 3.62 31.56
C LYS A 42 0.07 3.97 31.54
N ALA A 43 -0.59 3.71 30.41
CA ALA A 43 -2.01 3.96 30.25
C ALA A 43 -2.76 3.09 31.26
N THR A 44 -3.66 3.71 32.03
CA THR A 44 -4.52 2.96 32.93
C THR A 44 -5.44 2.06 32.10
N THR A 45 -5.76 0.86 32.58
CA THR A 45 -6.66 -0.08 31.88
C THR A 45 -8.00 0.55 31.45
N LYS A 46 -8.51 1.51 32.23
CA LYS A 46 -9.68 2.33 31.90
C LYS A 46 -9.47 3.20 30.64
N GLN A 47 -8.33 3.88 30.54
CA GLN A 47 -7.99 4.71 29.39
C GLN A 47 -7.85 3.87 28.11
N LEU A 48 -7.24 2.68 28.21
CA LEU A 48 -7.11 1.77 27.07
C LEU A 48 -8.48 1.28 26.57
N LYS A 49 -9.39 0.99 27.50
CA LYS A 49 -10.78 0.59 27.17
C LYS A 49 -11.54 1.72 26.49
N ASP A 50 -11.38 2.95 26.95
CA ASP A 50 -12.04 4.13 26.36
C ASP A 50 -11.51 4.45 24.96
N ILE A 51 -10.19 4.36 24.76
CA ILE A 51 -9.55 4.51 23.43
C ILE A 51 -10.06 3.43 22.48
N GLY A 52 -10.10 2.17 22.91
CA GLY A 52 -10.62 1.07 22.10
C GLY A 52 -12.10 1.24 21.74
N LYS A 53 -12.92 1.77 22.66
CA LYS A 53 -14.34 2.04 22.41
C LYS A 53 -14.50 3.15 21.35
N ARG A 54 -13.79 4.27 21.50
CA ARG A 54 -13.81 5.38 20.53
C ARG A 54 -13.36 4.95 19.14
N LEU A 55 -12.24 4.24 19.04
CA LEU A 55 -11.73 3.69 17.78
C LEU A 55 -12.75 2.78 17.08
N ARG A 56 -13.50 1.98 17.85
CA ARG A 56 -14.51 1.09 17.27
C ARG A 56 -15.72 1.86 16.76
N GLU A 57 -16.12 2.94 17.44
CA GLU A 57 -17.22 3.79 17.02
C GLU A 57 -16.86 4.59 15.76
N GLU A 58 -15.65 5.15 15.69
CA GLU A 58 -15.15 5.87 14.52
C GLU A 58 -15.06 4.96 13.28
N ARG A 59 -14.46 3.76 13.43
CA ARG A 59 -14.37 2.79 12.32
C ARG A 59 -15.72 2.35 11.79
N LYS A 60 -16.74 2.20 12.64
CA LYS A 60 -18.08 1.83 12.19
C LYS A 60 -18.64 2.88 11.24
N THR A 61 -18.49 4.16 11.58
CA THR A 61 -18.94 5.27 10.74
C THR A 61 -18.19 5.32 9.41
N GLU A 62 -16.87 5.11 9.44
CA GLU A 62 -16.06 5.06 8.21
C GLU A 62 -16.45 3.89 7.32
N LEU A 63 -16.62 2.70 7.89
CA LEU A 63 -17.04 1.51 7.14
C LEU A 63 -18.42 1.70 6.49
N ILE A 64 -19.37 2.32 7.19
CA ILE A 64 -20.69 2.60 6.61
C ILE A 64 -20.57 3.52 5.39
N LYS A 65 -19.75 4.58 5.46
CA LYS A 65 -19.51 5.48 4.33
C LYS A 65 -18.91 4.74 3.13
N VAL A 66 -17.91 3.88 3.37
CA VAL A 66 -17.28 3.07 2.32
C VAL A 66 -18.28 2.10 1.68
N VAL A 67 -19.12 1.45 2.49
CA VAL A 67 -20.15 0.53 2.00
C VAL A 67 -21.15 1.26 1.10
N ILE A 68 -21.64 2.44 1.50
CA ILE A 68 -22.58 3.23 0.70
C ILE A 68 -21.98 3.60 -0.67
N VAL A 69 -20.73 4.08 -0.70
CA VAL A 69 -20.04 4.44 -1.95
C VAL A 69 -19.84 3.20 -2.84
N THR A 70 -19.51 2.06 -2.24
CA THR A 70 -19.32 0.80 -2.98
C THR A 70 -20.62 0.31 -3.62
N ILE A 71 -21.74 0.40 -2.89
CA ILE A 71 -23.06 0.04 -3.43
C ILE A 71 -23.45 0.96 -4.59
N LEU A 72 -23.26 2.28 -4.45
CA LEU A 72 -23.53 3.24 -5.52
C LEU A 72 -22.72 2.93 -6.79
N LEU A 73 -21.42 2.69 -6.63
CA LEU A 73 -20.54 2.34 -7.74
C LEU A 73 -20.96 1.02 -8.41
N PHE A 74 -21.34 0.03 -7.61
CA PHE A 74 -21.83 -1.26 -8.13
C PHE A 74 -23.13 -1.10 -8.93
N LEU A 75 -24.09 -0.30 -8.45
CA LEU A 75 -25.34 -0.03 -9.17
C LEU A 75 -25.08 0.65 -10.52
N ILE A 76 -24.19 1.65 -10.56
CA ILE A 76 -23.80 2.31 -11.81
C ILE A 76 -23.21 1.28 -12.80
N MET A 77 -22.34 0.41 -12.31
CA MET A 77 -21.70 -0.63 -13.12
C MET A 77 -22.75 -1.59 -13.73
N VAL A 78 -23.72 -2.04 -12.92
CA VAL A 78 -24.83 -2.88 -13.38
C VAL A 78 -25.71 -2.16 -14.41
N CYS A 79 -26.04 -0.89 -14.19
CA CYS A 79 -26.82 -0.09 -15.16
C CYS A 79 -26.11 0.04 -16.50
N LEU A 80 -24.79 0.27 -16.50
CA LEU A 80 -24.02 0.34 -17.73
C LEU A 80 -24.02 -1.00 -18.47
N LEU A 81 -23.79 -2.11 -17.76
CA LEU A 81 -23.84 -3.45 -18.35
C LEU A 81 -25.20 -3.75 -18.97
N TYR A 82 -26.29 -3.39 -18.28
CA TYR A 82 -27.64 -3.55 -18.79
C TYR A 82 -27.85 -2.76 -20.09
N TYR A 83 -27.48 -1.48 -20.10
CA TYR A 83 -27.58 -0.63 -21.29
C TYR A 83 -26.80 -1.19 -22.49
N TYR A 84 -25.54 -1.58 -22.28
CA TYR A 84 -24.72 -2.19 -23.33
C TYR A 84 -25.30 -3.52 -23.81
N SER A 85 -25.85 -4.34 -22.91
CA SER A 85 -26.45 -5.62 -23.29
C SER A 85 -27.72 -5.46 -24.13
N ASP A 86 -28.54 -4.45 -23.83
CA ASP A 86 -29.73 -4.11 -24.62
C ASP A 86 -29.36 -3.52 -25.99
N ASP A 87 -28.35 -2.65 -26.04
CA ASP A 87 -27.82 -2.09 -27.29
C ASP A 87 -27.30 -3.19 -28.24
N ILE A 88 -26.45 -4.10 -27.73
CA ILE A 88 -25.95 -5.26 -28.49
C ILE A 88 -27.11 -6.13 -28.97
N ARG A 89 -28.11 -6.39 -28.13
CA ARG A 89 -29.28 -7.19 -28.50
C ARG A 89 -30.09 -6.52 -29.61
N SER A 90 -30.21 -5.20 -29.60
CA SER A 90 -30.89 -4.43 -30.64
C SER A 90 -30.14 -4.43 -31.98
N SER A 91 -28.79 -4.42 -31.93
CA SER A 91 -27.91 -4.45 -33.11
C SER A 91 -27.87 -5.81 -33.82
N ILE A 92 -28.09 -6.93 -33.13
CA ILE A 92 -28.01 -8.29 -33.70
C ILE A 92 -29.30 -8.68 -34.44
N TRP A 93 -30.41 -7.99 -34.18
CA TRP A 93 -31.73 -8.27 -34.76
C TRP A 93 -32.11 -7.35 -35.95
N PHE A 94 -31.14 -6.58 -36.47
CA PHE A 94 -31.23 -5.81 -37.72
C PHE A 94 -30.25 -6.39 -38.75
#